data_AF-A0AA51X1V8-F1
#
_entry.id   AF-A0AA51X1V8-F1
#
_cell.length_a   1.000
_cell.length_b   1.000
_cell.length_c   1.000
_cell.angle_alpha   90.00
_cell.angle_beta   90.00
_cell.angle_gamma   90.00
#
_symmetry.space_group_name_H-M   'P 1'
#
loop_
_entity.id
_entity.type
_entity.pdbx_description
1 polymer ?
#
loop_
_entity_poly.entity_id
_entity_poly.type
_entity_poly.pdbx_seq_one_letter_code
_entity_poly.pdbx_strand_id
1 'polypeptide(L)' 'KSATYDQIKAAIKEAANGDLKGILSYTEDEIVSTDLIGDNHSSIFDAKAGISLNNNFVKLVSWYDNEWG' A
#
# COMPACT_ATOMS: atom_id res chain seq x y z
N LYS A 1 0.49 8.04 17.66
CA LYS A 1 1.17 6.93 18.37
C LYS A 1 2.45 6.61 17.61
N SER A 2 3.53 6.18 18.27
CA SER A 2 4.71 5.67 17.59
C SER A 2 4.42 4.29 16.99
N ALA A 3 4.95 3.98 15.81
CA ALA A 3 4.79 2.69 15.15
C ALA A 3 6.05 2.34 14.33
N THR A 4 6.39 1.05 14.33
CA THR A 4 7.40 0.51 13.41
C THR A 4 6.82 0.35 12.01
N TYR A 5 7.66 0.31 10.99
CA TYR A 5 7.21 0.12 9.61
C TYR A 5 6.47 -1.21 9.43
N ASP A 6 6.91 -2.28 10.09
CA ASP A 6 6.23 -3.58 10.05
C ASP A 6 4.84 -3.54 10.68
N GLN A 7 4.65 -2.78 11.78
CA GLN A 7 3.32 -2.57 12.36
C GLN A 7 2.40 -1.81 11.40
N ILE A 8 2.92 -0.82 10.67
CA ILE A 8 2.15 -0.08 9.67
C ILE A 8 1.76 -1.00 8.51
N LYS A 9 2.72 -1.77 7.97
CA LYS A 9 2.47 -2.76 6.90
C LYS A 9 1.40 -3.78 7.33
N ALA A 10 1.51 -4.31 8.54
CA ALA A 10 0.55 -5.28 9.06
C ALA A 10 -0.87 -4.69 9.14
N ALA A 11 -1.01 -3.46 9.65
CA ALA A 11 -2.31 -2.79 9.73
C ALA A 11 -2.93 -2.51 8.35
N ILE A 12 -2.12 -2.07 7.38
CA ILE A 12 -2.59 -1.85 6.00
C ILE A 12 -3.00 -3.18 5.36
N LYS A 13 -2.20 -4.24 5.54
CA LYS A 13 -2.51 -5.59 5.01
C LYS A 13 -3.79 -6.17 5.62
N GLU A 14 -4.01 -5.95 6.91
CA GLU A 14 -5.26 -6.35 7.58
C GLU A 14 -6.46 -5.61 6.99
N ALA A 15 -6.38 -4.29 6.85
CA ALA A 15 -7.45 -3.48 6.25
C ALA A 15 -7.75 -3.89 4.79
N ALA A 16 -6.72 -4.10 3.97
CA ALA A 16 -6.83 -4.53 2.58
C ALA A 16 -7.50 -5.91 2.44
N ASN A 17 -7.28 -6.81 3.40
CA ASN A 17 -7.91 -8.14 3.40
C ASN A 17 -9.26 -8.20 4.12
N GLY A 18 -9.61 -7.15 4.87
CA GLY A 18 -10.83 -7.03 5.67
C GLY A 18 -11.77 -5.97 5.11
N ASP A 19 -11.97 -4.90 5.89
CA ASP A 19 -13.01 -3.88 5.65
C ASP A 19 -12.85 -3.14 4.31
N LEU A 20 -11.64 -3.07 3.76
CA LEU A 20 -11.34 -2.39 2.48
C LEU A 20 -11.07 -3.37 1.34
N LYS A 21 -11.46 -4.64 1.48
CA LYS A 21 -11.25 -5.64 0.44
C LYS A 21 -11.94 -5.24 -0.86
N GLY A 22 -11.17 -5.25 -1.95
CA GLY A 22 -11.60 -4.81 -3.28
C GLY A 22 -11.51 -3.30 -3.51
N ILE A 23 -11.13 -2.52 -2.48
CA ILE A 23 -10.87 -1.08 -2.59
C ILE A 23 -9.38 -0.79 -2.40
N LEU A 24 -8.78 -1.36 -1.35
CA LEU A 24 -7.35 -1.27 -1.04
C LEU A 24 -6.68 -2.62 -1.30
N SER A 25 -5.60 -2.60 -2.06
CA SER A 25 -4.71 -3.73 -2.26
C SER A 25 -3.37 -3.51 -1.54
N TYR A 26 -2.66 -4.59 -1.28
CA TYR A 26 -1.36 -4.62 -0.59
C TYR A 26 -0.41 -5.52 -1.36
N THR A 27 0.78 -5.03 -1.69
CA THR A 27 1.83 -5.81 -2.36
C THR A 27 3.19 -5.69 -1.69
N GLU A 28 3.95 -6.78 -1.73
CA GLU A 28 5.38 -6.87 -1.38
C GLU A 28 6.23 -7.25 -2.61
N ASP A 29 5.64 -7.27 -3.80
CA ASP A 29 6.33 -7.57 -5.04
C ASP A 29 7.11 -6.35 -5.53
N GLU A 30 8.15 -6.57 -6.33
CA GLU A 30 8.89 -5.49 -6.99
C GLU A 30 8.15 -5.10 -8.27
N ILE A 31 7.18 -4.19 -8.13
CA ILE A 31 6.31 -3.75 -9.23
C ILE A 31 6.75 -2.40 -9.81
N VAL A 32 6.34 -2.15 -11.04
CA VAL A 32 6.43 -0.85 -11.72
C VAL A 32 5.04 -0.41 -12.20
N SER A 33 4.91 0.83 -12.66
CA SER A 33 3.61 1.41 -12.99
C SER A 33 2.81 0.64 -14.05
N THR A 34 3.49 -0.01 -15.01
CA THR A 34 2.82 -0.76 -16.08
C THR A 34 2.16 -2.05 -15.59
N ASP A 35 2.58 -2.58 -14.44
CA ASP A 35 2.00 -3.80 -13.87
C ASP A 35 0.57 -3.57 -13.33
N LEU A 36 0.17 -2.30 -13.20
CA LEU A 36 -1.09 -1.88 -12.57
C LEU A 36 -2.11 -1.34 -13.57
N ILE A 37 -1.80 -1.34 -14.87
CA ILE A 37 -2.73 -0.84 -15.90
C ILE A 37 -3.99 -1.72 -15.89
N GLY A 38 -5.15 -1.09 -15.70
CA GLY A 38 -6.45 -1.76 -15.61
C GLY A 38 -6.71 -2.47 -14.28
N ASP A 39 -5.90 -2.21 -13.24
CA ASP A 39 -6.24 -2.62 -11.88
C ASP A 39 -7.47 -1.84 -11.39
N ASN A 40 -8.41 -2.53 -10.73
CA ASN A 40 -9.69 -1.94 -10.30
C ASN A 40 -9.65 -1.42 -8.85
N HIS A 41 -8.54 -1.56 -8.13
CA HIS A 41 -8.42 -1.03 -6.77
C HIS A 41 -8.07 0.47 -6.82
N SER A 42 -8.79 1.26 -6.02
CA SER A 42 -8.52 2.70 -5.88
C SER A 42 -7.20 3.02 -5.18
N SER A 43 -6.56 2.02 -4.56
CA SER A 43 -5.25 2.18 -3.95
C SER A 43 -4.53 0.83 -3.82
N ILE A 44 -3.27 0.77 -4.26
CA ILE A 44 -2.40 -0.40 -4.11
C ILE A 44 -1.15 0.02 -3.31
N PHE A 45 -1.12 -0.33 -2.03
CA PHE A 45 0.02 -0.02 -1.16
C PHE A 45 1.24 -0.87 -1.50
N ASP A 46 2.35 -0.21 -1.82
CA ASP A 46 3.64 -0.82 -2.12
C ASP A 46 4.51 -0.81 -0.87
N ALA A 47 4.61 -1.97 -0.23
CA ALA A 47 5.31 -2.14 1.03
C ALA A 47 6.84 -1.97 0.91
N LYS A 48 7.41 -2.10 -0.29
CA LYS A 48 8.86 -2.03 -0.51
C LYS A 48 9.33 -0.65 -1.00
N ALA A 49 8.44 0.15 -1.61
CA ALA A 49 8.78 1.49 -2.08
C ALA A 49 8.74 2.57 -0.98
N GLY A 50 8.06 2.31 0.15
CA GLY A 50 8.03 3.20 1.31
C GLY A 50 9.30 3.16 2.18
N ILE A 51 9.41 4.12 3.10
CA ILE A 51 10.51 4.19 4.07
C ILE A 51 10.08 4.84 5.39
N SER A 52 10.51 4.28 6.51
CA SER A 52 10.35 4.88 7.84
C SER A 52 11.68 5.44 8.32
N LEU A 53 11.75 6.74 8.60
CA LEU A 53 12.97 7.37 9.14
C LEU A 53 13.11 7.12 10.65
N ASN A 54 11.99 7.16 11.35
CA ASN A 54 11.86 6.79 12.76
C ASN A 54 10.41 6.37 13.03
N ASN A 55 10.09 6.01 14.28
CA ASN A 55 8.76 5.49 14.65
C ASN A 55 7.62 6.53 14.57
N ASN A 56 7.91 7.78 14.19
CA ASN A 56 6.95 8.88 14.13
C ASN A 56 7.00 9.63 12.79
N PHE A 57 7.89 9.25 11.87
CA PHE A 57 8.05 9.88 10.57
C PHE A 57 8.28 8.84 9.49
N VAL A 58 7.30 8.69 8.61
CA VAL A 58 7.21 7.64 7.60
C VAL A 58 6.71 8.21 6.28
N LYS A 59 7.28 7.70 5.18
CA LYS A 59 6.74 7.87 3.82
C LYS A 59 6.17 6.53 3.37
N LEU A 60 4.93 6.56 2.90
CA LEU A 60 4.24 5.43 2.29
C LEU A 60 4.07 5.71 0.79
N VAL A 61 4.14 4.67 -0.03
CA VAL A 61 3.89 4.74 -1.47
C VAL A 61 2.66 3.90 -1.76
N SER A 62 1.72 4.47 -2.51
CA SER A 62 0.55 3.76 -3.01
C SER A 62 0.34 4.13 -4.47
N TRP A 63 0.00 3.14 -5.27
CA TRP A 63 -0.28 3.27 -6.68
C TRP A 63 -1.80 3.23 -6.92
N TYR A 64 -2.20 3.69 -8.10
CA TYR A 64 -3.55 3.51 -8.63
C TYR A 64 -3.50 3.75 -10.13
N ASP A 65 -4.33 3.03 -10.89
CA ASP A 65 -4.63 3.41 -12.26
C ASP A 65 -5.62 4.58 -12.19
N ASN A 66 -5.21 5.75 -12.69
CA ASN A 66 -5.97 6.99 -12.55
C ASN A 66 -7.25 7.05 -13.42
N GLU A 67 -7.48 6.08 -14.29
CA GLU A 67 -8.67 5.99 -15.14
C GLU A 67 -9.58 4.81 -14.78
N TRP A 68 -9.02 3.73 -14.22
CA TRP A 68 -9.73 2.46 -14.03
C TRP A 68 -10.13 2.14 -12.58
N GLY A 69 -9.41 2.69 -11.59
CA GLY A 69 -9.56 2.39 -10.15
C GLY A 69 -9.77 3.61 -9.26
#